data_AF-A0A8C6B2U1-F1
#
_entry.id   AF-A0A8C6B2U1-F1
#
_cell.length_a   1.000
_cell.length_b   1.000
_cell.length_c   1.000
_cell.angle_alpha   90.00
_cell.angle_beta   90.00
_cell.angle_gamma   90.00
#
_symmetry.space_group_name_H-M   'P 1'
#
loop_
_entity.id
_entity.type
_entity.pdbx_description
1 polymer ?
#
loop_
_entity_poly.entity_id
_entity_poly.type
_entity_poly.pdbx_seq_one_letter_code
_entity_poly.pdbx_strand_id
1 'polypeptide(L)'
;MNPPGSLRVLEENEKEHLATPIVGPSIHSDNPQERIQARRLRIAARLEARRREALGEHLDGKESEEDQSKSYKQKEESRLKLAKLLLCGTELVTNIQVAADIREVHRRAEEEEIKRQR
;
A
#
# COMPACT_ATOMS: atom_id res chain seq x y z
N MET A 1 57.60 -47.88 15.51
CA MET A 1 56.26 -48.49 15.62
C MET A 1 55.25 -47.38 15.90
N ASN A 2 54.22 -47.24 15.07
CA ASN A 2 52.96 -46.52 15.29
C ASN A 2 51.81 -47.53 15.00
N PRO A 3 50.52 -47.33 15.35
CA PRO A 3 49.83 -46.56 16.42
C PRO A 3 48.75 -47.48 17.13
N PRO A 4 47.66 -46.98 17.79
CA PRO A 4 46.47 -46.44 17.10
C PRO A 4 45.77 -45.25 17.80
N GLY A 5 45.01 -44.48 17.02
CA GLY A 5 44.06 -43.47 17.52
C GLY A 5 42.66 -44.05 17.82
N SER A 6 41.86 -43.30 18.58
CA SER A 6 40.39 -43.31 18.55
C SER A 6 39.89 -42.07 19.32
N LEU A 7 39.41 -41.05 18.61
CA LEU A 7 37.97 -40.76 18.47
C LEU A 7 37.28 -40.39 19.81
N ARG A 8 37.43 -39.13 20.22
CA ARG A 8 36.37 -38.44 20.98
C ARG A 8 35.85 -37.28 20.13
N VAL A 9 34.94 -37.68 19.26
CA VAL A 9 33.99 -36.91 18.49
C VAL A 9 32.95 -36.34 19.48
N LEU A 10 32.62 -35.05 19.34
CA LEU A 10 31.51 -34.33 20.02
C LEU A 10 31.79 -34.13 21.52
N GLU A 11 31.84 -32.94 22.10
CA GLU A 11 30.84 -31.88 22.12
C GLU A 11 31.56 -30.68 22.75
N GLU A 12 31.75 -29.59 22.02
CA GLU A 12 31.95 -28.24 22.59
C GLU A 12 31.76 -27.22 21.46
N ASN A 13 30.75 -27.51 20.62
CA ASN A 13 29.97 -26.46 19.99
C ASN A 13 28.81 -26.19 20.94
N GLU A 14 28.50 -24.90 21.11
CA GLU A 14 27.32 -24.35 21.78
C GLU A 14 27.44 -24.16 23.29
N LYS A 15 27.93 -22.98 23.70
CA LYS A 15 27.05 -21.93 24.27
C LYS A 15 27.85 -20.72 24.71
N GLU A 16 28.46 -20.04 23.75
CA GLU A 16 28.64 -18.59 23.86
C GLU A 16 28.04 -17.93 22.63
N HIS A 17 26.73 -18.11 22.49
CA HIS A 17 25.88 -17.12 21.80
C HIS A 17 25.80 -15.87 22.68
N LEU A 18 26.95 -15.24 22.92
CA LEU A 18 27.03 -13.86 23.36
C LEU A 18 26.60 -13.02 22.18
N ALA A 19 25.43 -12.39 22.32
CA ALA A 19 24.90 -11.38 21.43
C ALA A 19 25.91 -10.22 21.31
N THR A 20 26.92 -10.43 20.47
CA THR A 20 27.75 -9.35 19.97
C THR A 20 26.87 -8.56 19.02
N PRO A 21 26.87 -7.21 19.11
CA PRO A 21 26.29 -6.41 18.05
C PRO A 21 26.90 -6.91 16.75
N ILE A 22 26.12 -7.01 15.67
CA ILE A 22 26.64 -7.33 14.35
C ILE A 22 27.56 -6.17 13.95
N VAL A 23 28.81 -6.20 14.45
CA VAL A 23 29.85 -5.27 14.07
C VAL A 23 30.31 -5.78 12.72
N GLY A 24 29.64 -5.28 11.68
CA GLY A 24 30.07 -5.51 10.31
C GLY A 24 31.56 -5.18 10.18
N PRO A 25 32.27 -5.80 9.22
CA PRO A 25 33.71 -5.60 9.05
C PRO A 25 34.06 -4.11 9.11
N SER A 26 34.98 -3.75 10.01
CA SER A 26 35.30 -2.35 10.30
C SER A 26 36.37 -1.83 9.34
N ILE A 27 36.17 -0.60 8.83
CA ILE A 27 37.18 0.08 8.01
C ILE A 27 38.38 0.58 8.83
N HIS A 28 38.26 0.60 10.16
CA HIS A 28 39.30 1.01 11.10
C HIS A 28 40.01 -0.19 11.72
N SER A 29 39.76 -1.41 11.22
CA SER A 29 40.50 -2.60 11.66
C SER A 29 41.95 -2.54 11.19
N ASP A 30 42.89 -2.92 12.05
CA ASP A 30 44.31 -3.05 11.71
C ASP A 30 44.53 -4.22 10.72
N ASN A 31 43.62 -5.19 10.69
CA ASN A 31 43.62 -6.32 9.76
C ASN A 31 43.24 -5.87 8.32
N PRO A 32 44.15 -6.01 7.33
CA PRO A 32 43.88 -5.61 5.95
C PRO A 32 42.68 -6.34 5.31
N GLN A 33 42.48 -7.61 5.66
CA GLN A 33 41.42 -8.45 5.09
C GLN A 33 40.03 -7.96 5.52
N GLU A 34 39.88 -7.58 6.78
CA GLU A 34 38.62 -7.01 7.31
C GLU A 34 38.28 -5.68 6.65
N ARG A 35 39.27 -4.80 6.46
CA ARG A 35 39.05 -3.52 5.74
C ARG A 35 38.60 -3.75 4.29
N ILE A 36 39.18 -4.74 3.62
CA ILE A 36 38.78 -5.10 2.24
C ILE A 36 37.34 -5.61 2.23
N GLN A 37 36.97 -6.47 3.17
CA GLN A 37 35.60 -6.99 3.28
C GLN A 37 34.59 -5.87 3.59
N ALA A 38 34.92 -4.97 4.52
CA ALA A 38 34.14 -3.79 4.88
C ALA A 38 33.85 -2.91 3.66
N ARG A 39 34.90 -2.66 2.87
CA ARG A 39 34.80 -1.88 1.65
C ARG A 39 33.94 -2.57 0.60
N ARG A 40 34.09 -3.88 0.40
CA ARG A 40 33.26 -4.67 -0.53
C ARG A 40 31.78 -4.60 -0.16
N LEU A 41 31.44 -4.79 1.11
CA LEU A 41 30.06 -4.72 1.59
C LEU A 41 29.47 -3.32 1.39
N ARG A 42 30.21 -2.27 1.70
CA ARG A 42 29.77 -0.88 1.47
C ARG A 42 29.53 -0.58 -0.01
N ILE A 43 30.41 -1.06 -0.88
CA ILE A 43 30.26 -0.89 -2.34
C ILE A 43 29.02 -1.67 -2.81
N ALA A 44 28.85 -2.91 -2.37
CA ALA A 44 27.68 -3.72 -2.71
C ALA A 44 26.38 -3.04 -2.27
N ALA A 45 26.30 -2.56 -1.03
CA ALA A 45 25.14 -1.85 -0.51
C ALA A 45 24.82 -0.57 -1.31
N ARG A 46 25.84 0.19 -1.73
CA ARG A 46 25.65 1.39 -2.58
C ARG A 46 25.14 1.03 -3.98
N LEU A 47 25.65 -0.04 -4.57
CA LEU A 47 25.21 -0.51 -5.88
C LEU A 47 23.79 -1.05 -5.83
N GLU A 48 23.45 -1.78 -4.77
CA GLU A 48 22.11 -2.29 -4.51
C GLU A 48 21.11 -1.16 -4.28
N ALA A 49 21.46 -0.14 -3.49
CA ALA A 49 20.64 1.05 -3.30
C ALA A 49 20.37 1.77 -4.64
N ARG A 50 21.42 2.01 -5.44
CA ARG A 50 21.26 2.60 -6.78
C ARG A 50 20.39 1.73 -7.70
N ARG A 51 20.51 0.40 -7.62
CA ARG A 51 19.69 -0.54 -8.39
C ARG A 51 18.22 -0.45 -7.96
N ARG A 52 17.93 -0.38 -6.67
CA ARG A 52 16.57 -0.19 -6.14
C ARG A 52 15.97 1.14 -6.57
N GLU A 53 16.74 2.22 -6.48
CA GLU A 53 16.33 3.55 -6.95
C GLU A 53 16.00 3.55 -8.45
N ALA A 54 16.85 2.94 -9.29
CA ALA A 54 16.61 2.83 -10.73
C ALA A 54 15.39 1.96 -11.09
N LEU A 55 15.05 0.99 -10.23
CA LEU A 55 13.85 0.15 -10.37
C LEU A 55 12.60 0.79 -9.77
N GLY A 56 12.71 1.98 -9.14
CA GLY A 56 11.60 2.62 -8.43
C GLY A 56 11.19 1.87 -7.15
N GLU A 57 11.98 0.90 -6.68
CA GLU A 57 11.82 0.22 -5.38
C GLU A 57 12.33 1.11 -4.24
N HIS A 58 12.01 2.40 -4.29
CA HIS A 58 12.15 3.23 -3.12
C HIS A 58 11.20 2.62 -2.08
N LEU A 59 11.74 2.08 -0.99
CA LEU A 59 10.99 1.88 0.26
C LEU A 59 10.71 3.28 0.85
N ASP A 60 10.14 4.16 0.03
CA ASP A 60 9.59 5.41 0.49
C ASP A 60 8.51 5.03 1.49
N GLY A 61 8.66 5.57 2.70
CA GLY A 61 8.13 5.01 3.94
C GLY A 61 6.80 4.31 3.72
N LYS A 62 6.78 2.99 3.91
CA LYS A 62 5.54 2.22 3.96
C LYS A 62 4.59 3.00 4.86
N GLU A 63 3.57 3.62 4.27
CA GLU A 63 2.45 4.16 5.06
C GLU A 63 2.07 3.01 5.99
N SER A 64 2.02 3.26 7.29
CA SER A 64 1.72 2.20 8.23
C SER A 64 0.40 1.55 7.80
N GLU A 65 0.24 0.24 7.98
CA GLU A 65 -0.99 -0.45 7.58
C GLU A 65 -2.25 0.23 8.18
N GLU A 66 -2.07 0.88 9.33
CA GLU A 66 -3.09 1.68 10.01
C GLU A 66 -3.48 2.95 9.23
N ASP A 67 -2.52 3.67 8.64
CA ASP A 67 -2.80 4.87 7.85
C ASP A 67 -3.43 4.54 6.48
N GLN A 68 -3.02 3.41 5.87
CA GLN A 68 -3.71 2.87 4.69
C GLN A 68 -5.16 2.51 5.01
N SER A 69 -5.41 1.90 6.17
CA SER A 69 -6.76 1.55 6.63
C SER A 69 -7.65 2.78 6.88
N LYS A 70 -7.10 3.87 7.44
CA LYS A 70 -7.83 5.14 7.63
C LYS A 70 -8.17 5.79 6.28
N SER A 71 -7.19 5.88 5.37
CA SER A 71 -7.39 6.42 4.02
C SER A 71 -8.45 5.63 3.26
N TYR A 72 -8.42 4.30 3.35
CA TYR A 72 -9.43 3.43 2.76
C TYR A 72 -10.84 3.71 3.30
N LYS A 73 -11.00 3.79 4.63
CA LYS A 73 -12.29 4.12 5.26
C LYS A 73 -12.83 5.47 4.78
N GLN A 74 -11.98 6.49 4.73
CA GLN A 74 -12.40 7.82 4.26
C GLN A 74 -12.84 7.80 2.79
N LYS A 75 -12.10 7.11 1.92
CA LYS A 75 -12.44 6.96 0.51
C LYS A 75 -13.79 6.25 0.34
N GLU A 76 -14.02 5.20 1.11
CA GLU A 76 -15.27 4.44 1.05
C GLU A 76 -16.46 5.24 1.58
N GLU A 77 -16.30 5.96 2.70
CA GLU A 77 -17.32 6.88 3.20
C GLU A 77 -17.64 7.98 2.20
N SER A 78 -16.63 8.55 1.54
CA SER A 78 -16.80 9.56 0.50
C SER A 78 -17.56 8.99 -0.69
N ARG A 79 -17.20 7.78 -1.13
CA ARG A 79 -17.88 7.07 -2.23
C ARG A 79 -19.36 6.86 -1.92
N LEU A 80 -19.70 6.41 -0.71
CA LEU A 80 -21.08 6.21 -0.27
C LEU A 80 -21.87 7.53 -0.23
N LYS A 81 -21.28 8.60 0.30
CA LYS A 81 -21.90 9.93 0.33
C LYS A 81 -22.16 10.45 -1.08
N LEU A 82 -21.21 10.29 -1.99
CA LEU A 82 -21.35 10.72 -3.38
C LEU A 82 -22.43 9.92 -4.12
N ALA A 83 -22.47 8.60 -3.94
CA ALA A 83 -23.52 7.75 -4.52
C ALA A 83 -24.91 8.17 -4.04
N LYS A 84 -25.08 8.44 -2.73
CA LYS A 84 -26.34 8.95 -2.19
C LYS A 84 -26.72 10.31 -2.78
N LEU A 85 -25.76 11.23 -2.89
CA LEU A 85 -26.00 12.56 -3.45
C LEU A 85 -26.47 12.46 -4.91
N LEU A 86 -25.81 11.64 -5.72
CA LEU A 86 -26.19 11.41 -7.12
C LEU A 86 -27.60 10.82 -7.23
N LEU A 87 -27.92 9.81 -6.40
CA LEU A 87 -29.24 9.19 -6.39
C LEU A 87 -30.33 10.21 -6.04
N CYS A 88 -30.20 10.89 -4.90
CA CYS A 88 -31.19 11.87 -4.45
C CYS A 88 -31.32 13.06 -5.41
N GLY A 89 -30.21 13.53 -5.99
CA GLY A 89 -30.23 14.61 -6.98
C GLY A 89 -30.95 14.21 -8.26
N THR A 90 -30.68 13.01 -8.77
CA THR A 90 -31.35 12.46 -9.96
C THR A 90 -32.84 12.28 -9.71
N GLU A 91 -33.22 11.74 -8.55
CA GLU A 91 -34.61 11.58 -8.15
C GLU A 91 -35.34 12.93 -8.08
N LEU A 92 -34.73 13.96 -7.48
CA LEU A 92 -35.35 15.29 -7.38
C LEU A 92 -35.63 15.88 -8.77
N VAL A 93 -34.64 15.87 -9.67
CA VAL A 93 -34.80 16.39 -11.04
C VAL A 93 -35.89 15.61 -11.78
N THR A 94 -35.88 14.28 -11.63
CA THR A 94 -36.89 13.41 -12.26
C THR A 94 -38.28 13.69 -11.73
N ASN A 95 -38.46 13.86 -10.42
CA ASN A 95 -39.73 14.18 -9.80
C ASN A 95 -40.29 15.52 -10.28
N ILE A 96 -39.43 16.53 -10.45
CA ILE A 96 -39.82 17.83 -11.01
C ILE A 96 -40.29 17.68 -12.46
N GLN A 97 -39.53 16.95 -13.28
CA GLN A 97 -39.87 16.71 -14.68
C GLN A 97 -41.19 15.97 -14.81
N VAL A 98 -41.37 14.86 -14.09
CA VAL A 98 -42.62 14.08 -14.07
C VAL A 98 -43.80 14.94 -13.63
N ALA A 99 -43.64 15.75 -12.57
CA ALA A 99 -44.70 16.64 -12.12
C ALA A 99 -45.07 17.70 -13.16
N ALA A 100 -44.08 18.22 -13.91
CA ALA A 100 -44.32 19.15 -15.00
C ALA A 100 -45.07 18.47 -16.16
N ASP A 101 -44.63 17.27 -16.55
CA ASP A 101 -45.25 16.50 -17.63
C ASP A 101 -46.71 16.14 -17.30
N ILE A 102 -46.99 15.73 -16.05
CA ILE A 102 -48.36 15.46 -15.59
C ILE A 102 -49.25 16.70 -15.72
N ARG A 103 -48.77 17.87 -15.26
CA ARG A 103 -49.54 19.12 -15.36
C ARG A 103 -49.81 19.50 -16.81
N GLU A 104 -48.82 19.33 -17.69
CA GLU A 104 -48.96 19.67 -19.10
C GLU A 104 -49.92 18.71 -19.83
N VAL A 105 -49.85 17.41 -19.54
CA VAL A 105 -50.81 16.42 -20.05
C VAL A 105 -52.22 16.77 -19.60
N HIS A 106 -52.40 17.15 -18.34
CA HIS A 106 -53.70 17.56 -17.82
C HIS A 106 -54.23 18.82 -18.54
N ARG A 107 -53.40 19.86 -18.67
CA ARG A 107 -53.75 21.09 -19.40
C ARG A 107 -54.18 20.80 -20.85
N ARG A 108 -53.44 19.94 -21.56
CA ARG A 108 -53.79 19.55 -22.93
C ARG A 108 -55.13 18.81 -23.00
N ALA A 109 -55.36 17.89 -22.06
CA ALA A 109 -56.63 17.15 -21.99
C ALA A 109 -57.82 18.09 -21.76
N GLU A 110 -57.69 19.06 -20.85
CA GLU A 110 -58.72 20.08 -20.61
C GLU A 110 -58.98 20.95 -21.86
N GLU A 111 -57.94 21.39 -22.56
CA GLU A 111 -58.09 22.16 -23.79
C GLU A 111 -58.76 21.39 -24.93
N GLU A 112 -58.45 20.10 -25.07
CA GLU A 112 -59.11 19.23 -26.04
C GLU A 112 -60.59 19.05 -25.71
N GLU A 113 -60.93 18.90 -24.43
CA GLU A 113 -62.32 18.78 -23.99
C GLU A 113 -63.11 20.08 -24.23
N ILE A 114 -62.53 21.25 -23.92
CA ILE A 114 -63.13 22.55 -24.23
C ILE A 114 -63.36 22.71 -25.74
N LYS A 115 -62.42 22.27 -26.58
CA LYS A 115 -62.57 22.31 -28.05
C LYS A 115 -63.66 21.39 -28.56
N ARG A 116 -63.87 20.21 -27.95
CA ARG A 116 -64.96 19.29 -28.31
C ARG A 116 -66.33 19.85 -27.97
N GLN A 117 -66.41 20.70 -26.95
CA GLN A 117 -67.66 21.31 -26.48
C GLN A 117 -68.04 22.62 -27.21
N ARG A 118 -67.19 23.12 -28.13
CA ARG A 118 -67.43 24.33 -28.93
C ARG A 118 -67.73 24.01 -30.39
#